data_AF-X1GFY2-F1
#
_entry.id   AF-X1GFY2-F1
#
_cell.length_a   1.000
_cell.length_b   1.000
_cell.length_c   1.000
_cell.angle_alpha   90.00
_cell.angle_beta   90.00
_cell.angle_gamma   90.00
#
_symmetry.space_group_name_H-M   'P 1'
#
loop_
_entity.id
_entity.type
_entity.pdbx_description
1 polymer ?
#
loop_
_entity_poly.entity_id
_entity_poly.type
_entity_poly.pdbx_seq_one_letter_code
_entity_poly.pdbx_strand_id
1 'polypeptide(L)'
;MKNKCATIAYTYAEPISFYEYMLDTAKLAHKEGIKNVMHSAGYINEKPLRELCKHLDAANIDLKSFREKYYQNLCGVSLQPVLQSLRILKEEGVWLEVTNLVLPGLNDSPEEIRELCLWIRDNLGKDTPLHFSRFHPTYQMKNLPPTPLKTLERAREIALEVGLHYVYIGNIPGHPAENTYCPNCKKTLIRRIGYKILENKIV
;
A
#
# COMPACT_ATOMS: atom_id res chain seq x y z
N MET A 1 11.91 9.51 -25.21
CA MET A 1 12.81 9.56 -24.04
C MET A 1 14.03 8.64 -24.22
N LYS A 2 15.25 9.11 -23.92
CA LYS A 2 16.53 8.39 -24.11
C LYS A 2 16.62 7.04 -23.37
N ASN A 3 15.93 6.91 -22.23
CA ASN A 3 16.00 5.74 -21.34
C ASN A 3 14.75 4.83 -21.38
N LYS A 4 13.76 5.09 -22.25
CA LYS A 4 12.49 4.33 -22.35
C LYS A 4 11.81 4.06 -21.00
N CYS A 5 11.78 5.06 -20.11
CA CYS A 5 11.09 4.94 -18.83
C CYS A 5 9.59 4.67 -19.05
N ALA A 6 9.07 3.59 -18.46
CA ALA A 6 7.67 3.20 -18.61
C ALA A 6 6.74 3.89 -17.61
N THR A 7 7.28 4.37 -16.49
CA THR A 7 6.51 4.89 -15.35
C THR A 7 7.19 6.10 -14.71
N ILE A 8 6.40 7.00 -14.14
CA ILE A 8 6.82 8.03 -13.18
C ILE A 8 6.19 7.69 -11.83
N ALA A 9 6.99 7.72 -10.75
CA ALA A 9 6.54 7.46 -9.39
C ALA A 9 6.61 8.75 -8.56
N TYR A 10 5.48 9.12 -7.93
CA TYR A 10 5.38 10.22 -6.98
C TYR A 10 5.43 9.67 -5.55
N THR A 11 6.55 9.88 -4.85
CA THR A 11 6.85 9.26 -3.55
C THR A 11 8.00 9.98 -2.81
N TYR A 12 8.45 9.43 -1.67
CA TYR A 12 9.41 9.94 -0.67
C TYR A 12 8.94 11.17 0.10
N ALA A 13 8.76 12.29 -0.60
CA ALA A 13 7.95 13.38 -0.08
C ALA A 13 6.48 13.03 -0.33
N GLU A 14 5.60 13.42 0.58
CA GLU A 14 4.16 13.16 0.44
C GLU A 14 3.63 13.82 -0.83
N PRO A 15 3.22 13.07 -1.87
CA PRO A 15 2.85 13.64 -3.16
C PRO A 15 1.64 14.57 -3.13
N ILE A 16 0.76 14.43 -2.14
CA ILE A 16 -0.34 15.36 -1.93
C ILE A 16 0.16 16.77 -1.58
N SER A 17 1.34 16.91 -0.95
CA SER A 17 1.88 18.23 -0.59
C SER A 17 2.39 19.03 -1.80
N PHE A 18 2.59 18.39 -2.95
CA PHE A 18 2.96 19.02 -4.21
C PHE A 18 1.94 18.68 -5.32
N TYR A 19 0.66 18.60 -4.94
CA TYR A 19 -0.44 18.12 -5.78
C TYR A 19 -0.47 18.76 -7.18
N GLU A 20 -0.37 20.09 -7.30
CA GLU A 20 -0.42 20.79 -8.58
C GLU A 20 0.72 20.36 -9.51
N TYR A 21 1.94 20.25 -8.97
CA TYR A 21 3.10 19.79 -9.71
C TYR A 21 2.95 18.34 -10.17
N MET A 22 2.44 17.47 -9.28
CA MET A 22 2.13 16.08 -9.62
C MET A 22 1.08 16.01 -10.73
N LEU A 23 -0.03 16.74 -10.62
CA LEU A 23 -1.13 16.70 -11.57
C LEU A 23 -0.70 17.17 -12.96
N ASP A 24 0.03 18.28 -13.05
CA ASP A 24 0.53 18.80 -14.32
C ASP A 24 1.53 17.83 -14.96
N THR A 25 2.40 17.23 -14.15
CA THR A 25 3.34 16.21 -14.61
C THR A 25 2.59 14.96 -15.11
N ALA A 26 1.57 14.50 -14.38
CA ALA A 26 0.80 13.31 -14.74
C ALA A 26 0.04 13.51 -16.05
N LYS A 27 -0.54 14.70 -16.26
CA LYS A 27 -1.19 15.12 -17.51
C LYS A 27 -0.23 15.05 -18.70
N LEU A 28 0.99 15.53 -18.54
CA LEU A 28 2.01 15.49 -19.60
C LEU A 28 2.51 14.06 -19.85
N ALA A 29 2.80 13.32 -18.79
CA ALA A 29 3.28 11.93 -18.85
C ALA A 29 2.28 11.02 -19.59
N HIS A 30 1.00 11.17 -19.28
CA HIS A 30 -0.05 10.37 -19.90
C HIS A 30 -0.18 10.64 -21.41
N LYS A 31 0.02 11.88 -21.87
CA LYS A 31 0.06 12.23 -23.31
C LYS A 31 1.21 11.53 -24.05
N GLU A 32 2.31 11.27 -23.36
CA GLU A 32 3.49 10.58 -23.89
C GLU A 32 3.42 9.05 -23.71
N GLY A 33 2.30 8.52 -23.20
CA GLY A 33 2.13 7.09 -22.94
C GLY A 33 2.94 6.56 -21.76
N ILE A 34 3.37 7.44 -20.84
CA ILE A 34 4.09 7.08 -19.62
C ILE A 34 3.07 6.92 -18.49
N LYS A 35 3.16 5.79 -17.77
CA LYS A 35 2.25 5.51 -16.66
C LYS A 35 2.62 6.29 -15.41
N ASN A 36 1.63 6.69 -14.63
CA ASN A 36 1.79 7.44 -13.39
C ASN A 36 1.44 6.56 -12.20
N VAL A 37 2.34 6.49 -11.21
CA VAL A 37 2.12 5.75 -9.96
C VAL A 37 2.36 6.64 -8.74
N MET A 38 1.59 6.46 -7.68
CA MET A 38 1.67 7.28 -6.47
C MET A 38 1.84 6.40 -5.23
N HIS A 39 2.73 6.78 -4.30
CA HIS A 39 2.75 6.24 -2.92
C HIS A 39 2.45 7.38 -1.95
N SER A 40 1.39 7.28 -1.17
CA SER A 40 0.89 8.38 -0.34
C SER A 40 0.25 7.92 0.98
N ALA A 41 0.15 8.82 1.95
CA ALA A 41 -0.71 8.66 3.11
C ALA A 41 -2.22 8.74 2.78
N GLY A 42 -2.58 9.17 1.56
CA GLY A 42 -3.97 9.19 1.08
C GLY A 42 -4.87 10.20 1.79
N TYR A 43 -4.32 11.29 2.30
CA TYR A 43 -5.08 12.33 3.01
C TYR A 43 -5.39 13.51 2.07
N ILE A 44 -6.40 13.33 1.20
CA ILE A 44 -6.74 14.28 0.13
C ILE A 44 -8.26 14.45 0.04
N ASN A 45 -8.70 15.66 -0.34
CA ASN A 45 -10.12 15.91 -0.59
C ASN A 45 -10.60 15.15 -1.85
N GLU A 46 -11.88 14.79 -1.86
CA GLU A 46 -12.45 14.00 -2.96
C GLU A 46 -12.28 14.64 -4.35
N LYS A 47 -12.60 15.93 -4.49
CA LYS A 47 -12.53 16.63 -5.79
C LYS A 47 -11.12 16.57 -6.42
N PRO A 48 -10.03 16.97 -5.73
CA PRO A 48 -8.70 16.84 -6.31
C PRO A 48 -8.27 15.37 -6.50
N LEU A 49 -8.68 14.44 -5.63
CA LEU A 49 -8.37 13.03 -5.85
C LEU A 49 -9.01 12.49 -7.15
N ARG A 50 -10.30 12.77 -7.39
CA ARG A 50 -10.97 12.33 -8.62
C ARG A 50 -10.38 12.98 -9.88
N GLU A 51 -9.94 14.25 -9.80
CA GLU A 51 -9.22 14.90 -10.90
C GLU A 51 -7.88 14.21 -11.19
N LEU A 52 -7.13 13.84 -10.15
CA LEU A 52 -5.88 13.10 -10.30
C LEU A 52 -6.08 11.69 -10.86
N CYS A 53 -7.15 10.98 -10.46
CA CYS A 53 -7.43 9.62 -10.90
C CYS A 53 -7.54 9.49 -12.43
N LYS A 54 -7.96 10.56 -13.13
CA LYS A 54 -8.00 10.61 -14.61
C LYS A 54 -6.63 10.42 -15.28
N HIS A 55 -5.55 10.57 -14.52
CA HIS A 55 -4.18 10.52 -15.01
C HIS A 55 -3.30 9.57 -14.19
N LEU A 56 -3.88 8.80 -13.26
CA LEU A 56 -3.16 7.94 -12.34
C LEU A 56 -3.44 6.47 -12.65
N ASP A 57 -2.39 5.70 -12.97
CA ASP A 57 -2.51 4.28 -13.30
C ASP A 57 -2.52 3.39 -12.05
N ALA A 58 -1.76 3.76 -11.02
CA ALA A 58 -1.67 3.00 -9.78
C ALA A 58 -1.43 3.87 -8.54
N ALA A 59 -1.90 3.40 -7.39
CA ALA A 59 -1.65 4.00 -6.09
C ALA A 59 -1.32 2.93 -5.04
N ASN A 60 -0.31 3.19 -4.22
CA ASN A 60 -0.07 2.49 -2.95
C ASN A 60 -0.38 3.46 -1.81
N ILE A 61 -1.35 3.13 -0.96
CA ILE A 61 -1.79 4.00 0.13
C ILE A 61 -1.45 3.40 1.48
N ASP A 62 -0.86 4.22 2.35
CA ASP A 62 -0.56 3.83 3.73
C ASP A 62 -1.82 3.88 4.61
N LEU A 63 -2.46 2.73 4.83
CA LEU A 63 -3.46 2.57 5.89
C LEU A 63 -2.74 2.20 7.19
N LYS A 64 -2.31 3.21 7.95
CA LYS A 64 -1.37 3.06 9.07
C LYS A 64 -1.98 2.40 10.29
N SER A 65 -3.28 2.50 10.51
CA SER A 65 -4.00 1.90 11.64
C SER A 65 -5.49 1.83 11.33
N PHE A 66 -6.23 1.03 12.09
CA PHE A 66 -7.69 1.04 12.08
C PHE A 66 -8.27 1.59 13.39
N ARG A 67 -7.53 2.51 14.03
CA ARG A 67 -7.92 3.19 15.27
C ARG A 67 -7.79 4.70 15.09
N GLU A 68 -8.87 5.43 15.35
CA GLU A 68 -8.89 6.90 15.26
C GLU A 68 -7.82 7.53 16.16
N LYS A 69 -7.64 6.99 17.38
CA LYS A 69 -6.64 7.48 18.35
C LYS A 69 -5.21 7.41 17.82
N TYR A 70 -4.87 6.41 17.00
CA TYR A 70 -3.55 6.31 16.40
C TYR A 70 -3.30 7.51 15.48
N TYR A 71 -4.27 7.82 14.61
CA TYR A 71 -4.18 8.94 13.68
C TYR A 71 -4.13 10.28 14.40
N GLN A 72 -4.96 10.48 15.43
CA GLN A 72 -4.98 11.72 16.21
C GLN A 72 -3.66 11.95 16.95
N ASN A 73 -3.14 10.91 17.63
CA ASN A 73 -1.97 11.06 18.50
C ASN A 73 -0.64 11.04 17.74
N LEU A 74 -0.52 10.24 16.69
CA LEU A 74 0.75 10.02 16.00
C LEU A 74 0.84 10.74 14.66
N CYS A 75 -0.29 10.93 13.96
CA CYS A 75 -0.32 11.58 12.64
C CYS A 75 -0.89 13.00 12.67
N GLY A 76 -1.61 13.38 13.73
CA GLY A 76 -2.27 14.69 13.85
C GLY A 76 -3.46 14.87 12.89
N VAL A 77 -4.03 13.79 12.37
CA VAL A 77 -5.15 13.83 11.40
C VAL A 77 -6.20 12.77 11.77
N SER A 78 -7.28 12.65 10.98
CA SER A 78 -8.31 11.62 11.17
C SER A 78 -8.14 10.42 10.23
N LEU A 79 -8.71 9.28 10.59
CA LEU A 79 -8.67 8.06 9.75
C LEU A 79 -9.61 8.16 8.53
N GLN A 80 -10.78 8.78 8.71
CA GLN A 80 -11.85 8.78 7.70
C GLN A 80 -11.42 9.26 6.30
N PRO A 81 -10.65 10.35 6.14
CA PRO A 81 -10.22 10.80 4.80
C PRO A 81 -9.34 9.79 4.06
N VAL A 82 -8.56 8.97 4.78
CA VAL A 82 -7.74 7.91 4.18
C VAL A 82 -8.65 6.78 3.66
N LEU A 83 -9.64 6.38 4.46
CA LEU A 83 -10.64 5.38 4.05
C LEU A 83 -11.46 5.84 2.85
N GLN A 84 -11.84 7.13 2.82
CA GLN A 84 -12.53 7.73 1.68
C GLN A 84 -11.65 7.73 0.42
N SER A 85 -10.37 8.07 0.55
CA SER A 85 -9.44 8.08 -0.59
C SER A 85 -9.23 6.69 -1.18
N LEU A 86 -9.10 5.66 -0.32
CA LEU A 86 -9.02 4.26 -0.76
C LEU A 86 -10.26 3.83 -1.56
N ARG A 87 -11.46 4.20 -1.10
CA ARG A 87 -12.71 3.91 -1.83
C ARG A 87 -12.76 4.62 -3.18
N ILE A 88 -12.44 5.91 -3.22
CA ILE A 88 -12.45 6.71 -4.46
C ILE A 88 -11.45 6.13 -5.48
N LEU A 89 -10.22 5.81 -5.07
CA LEU A 89 -9.22 5.21 -5.95
C LEU A 89 -9.73 3.90 -6.58
N LYS A 90 -10.42 3.08 -5.78
CA LYS A 90 -11.04 1.84 -6.27
C LYS A 90 -12.20 2.11 -7.23
N GLU A 91 -13.09 3.05 -6.88
CA GLU A 91 -14.23 3.47 -7.71
C GLU A 91 -13.80 4.00 -9.08
N GLU A 92 -12.73 4.78 -9.12
CA GLU A 92 -12.16 5.38 -10.35
C GLU A 92 -11.32 4.38 -11.17
N GLY A 93 -11.17 3.13 -10.71
CA GLY A 93 -10.49 2.08 -11.46
C GLY A 93 -8.96 2.15 -11.43
N VAL A 94 -8.37 2.92 -10.51
CA VAL A 94 -6.91 2.97 -10.30
C VAL A 94 -6.43 1.63 -9.73
N TRP A 95 -5.29 1.10 -10.19
CA TRP A 95 -4.68 -0.06 -9.55
C TRP A 95 -4.28 0.29 -8.13
N LEU A 96 -4.98 -0.26 -7.14
CA LEU A 96 -4.82 0.11 -5.75
C LEU A 96 -4.13 -1.00 -4.96
N GLU A 97 -3.09 -0.64 -4.24
CA GLU A 97 -2.45 -1.44 -3.21
C GLU A 97 -2.47 -0.71 -1.87
N VAL A 98 -2.48 -1.47 -0.77
CA VAL A 98 -2.50 -0.92 0.59
C VAL A 98 -1.25 -1.36 1.33
N THR A 99 -0.59 -0.42 2.00
CA THR A 99 0.53 -0.72 2.89
C THR A 99 0.15 -0.41 4.34
N ASN A 100 0.47 -1.34 5.23
CA ASN A 100 0.39 -1.16 6.68
C ASN A 100 1.78 -1.39 7.28
N LEU A 101 2.41 -0.31 7.75
CA LEU A 101 3.65 -0.39 8.52
C LEU A 101 3.31 -0.84 9.94
N VAL A 102 3.75 -2.03 10.34
CA VAL A 102 3.36 -2.62 11.63
C VAL A 102 4.31 -2.13 12.73
N LEU A 103 3.81 -1.29 13.62
CA LEU A 103 4.51 -0.75 14.78
C LEU A 103 4.18 -1.58 16.04
N PRO A 104 5.19 -2.21 16.67
CA PRO A 104 4.98 -3.02 17.88
C PRO A 104 4.26 -2.26 19.01
N GLY A 105 3.18 -2.84 19.52
CA GLY A 105 2.37 -2.29 20.61
C GLY A 105 1.47 -1.11 20.23
N LEU A 106 1.44 -0.69 18.96
CA LEU A 106 0.65 0.45 18.51
C LEU A 106 -0.48 0.08 17.54
N ASN A 107 -0.20 -0.76 16.55
CA ASN A 107 -1.20 -1.19 15.54
C ASN A 107 -1.08 -2.69 15.19
N ASP A 108 -0.39 -3.46 16.01
CA ASP A 108 -0.05 -4.87 15.74
C ASP A 108 -0.94 -5.88 16.47
N SER A 109 -2.04 -5.42 17.08
CA SER A 109 -3.01 -6.31 17.72
C SER A 109 -3.73 -7.19 16.68
N PRO A 110 -3.90 -8.50 16.91
CA PRO A 110 -4.64 -9.39 16.02
C PRO A 110 -6.06 -8.90 15.69
N GLU A 111 -6.72 -8.26 16.65
CA GLU A 111 -8.07 -7.73 16.53
C GLU A 111 -8.12 -6.57 15.53
N GLU A 112 -7.23 -5.58 15.69
CA GLU A 112 -7.15 -4.44 14.77
C GLU A 112 -6.76 -4.88 13.35
N ILE A 113 -5.78 -5.78 13.23
CA ILE A 113 -5.37 -6.32 11.93
C ILE A 113 -6.55 -7.02 11.25
N ARG A 114 -7.34 -7.81 12.00
CA ARG A 114 -8.54 -8.47 11.46
C ARG A 114 -9.56 -7.46 10.97
N GLU A 115 -9.85 -6.42 11.74
CA GLU A 115 -10.79 -5.36 11.35
C GLU A 115 -10.33 -4.61 10.09
N LEU A 116 -9.05 -4.25 10.02
CA LEU A 116 -8.43 -3.64 8.83
C LEU A 116 -8.60 -4.54 7.60
N CYS A 117 -8.29 -5.84 7.73
CA CYS A 117 -8.37 -6.78 6.61
C CYS A 117 -9.81 -7.03 6.16
N LEU A 118 -10.76 -7.13 7.09
CA LEU A 118 -12.20 -7.22 6.78
C LEU A 118 -12.67 -5.99 6.03
N TRP A 119 -12.28 -4.80 6.49
CA TRP A 119 -12.63 -3.55 5.80
C TRP A 119 -12.08 -3.51 4.37
N ILE A 120 -10.80 -3.87 4.17
CA ILE A 120 -10.21 -3.93 2.82
C ILE A 120 -10.97 -4.92 1.94
N ARG A 121 -11.24 -6.13 2.44
CA ARG A 121 -11.97 -7.15 1.67
C ARG A 121 -13.36 -6.65 1.25
N ASP A 122 -14.09 -6.06 2.18
CA ASP A 122 -15.50 -5.71 1.99
C ASP A 122 -15.67 -4.42 1.16
N ASN A 123 -14.68 -3.52 1.19
CA ASN A 123 -14.78 -2.21 0.52
C ASN A 123 -13.92 -2.10 -0.74
N LEU A 124 -12.77 -2.77 -0.78
CA LEU A 124 -11.83 -2.71 -1.90
C LEU A 124 -11.77 -4.02 -2.70
N GLY A 125 -12.28 -5.12 -2.13
CA GLY A 125 -12.32 -6.44 -2.75
C GLY A 125 -11.17 -7.35 -2.32
N LYS A 126 -11.41 -8.66 -2.38
CA LYS A 126 -10.47 -9.72 -1.99
C LYS A 126 -9.14 -9.74 -2.75
N ASP A 127 -9.13 -9.16 -3.96
CA ASP A 127 -7.97 -9.11 -4.85
C ASP A 127 -7.11 -7.85 -4.65
N THR A 128 -7.47 -6.94 -3.75
CA THR A 128 -6.65 -5.76 -3.42
C THR A 128 -5.38 -6.19 -2.68
N PRO A 129 -4.18 -5.93 -3.23
CA PRO A 129 -2.93 -6.26 -2.56
C PRO A 129 -2.77 -5.52 -1.22
N LEU A 130 -2.39 -6.27 -0.19
CA LEU A 130 -2.06 -5.74 1.14
C LEU A 130 -0.61 -6.09 1.50
N HIS A 131 0.14 -5.10 1.95
CA HIS A 131 1.53 -5.25 2.38
C HIS A 131 1.66 -4.94 3.87
N PHE A 132 2.07 -5.92 4.66
CA PHE A 132 2.53 -5.69 6.03
C PHE A 132 4.03 -5.41 6.01
N SER A 133 4.41 -4.17 6.29
CA SER A 133 5.80 -3.72 6.20
C SER A 133 6.47 -3.73 7.57
N ARG A 134 7.70 -4.25 7.63
CA ARG A 134 8.50 -4.26 8.85
C ARG A 134 8.99 -2.87 9.22
N PHE A 135 8.69 -2.45 10.44
CA PHE A 135 9.28 -1.28 11.06
C PHE A 135 10.70 -1.56 11.53
N HIS A 136 11.55 -0.54 11.35
CA HIS A 136 12.92 -0.49 11.83
C HIS A 136 13.08 0.81 12.63
N PRO A 137 13.57 0.76 13.88
CA PRO A 137 13.73 1.95 14.71
C PRO A 137 14.76 2.88 14.08
N THR A 138 14.31 4.05 13.62
CA THR A 138 15.17 5.04 12.97
C THR A 138 14.72 6.45 13.33
N TYR A 139 15.58 7.42 13.06
CA TYR A 139 15.34 8.84 13.35
C TYR A 139 14.93 9.07 14.82
N GLN A 140 13.70 9.54 15.08
CA GLN A 140 13.22 9.87 16.43
C GLN A 140 12.52 8.70 17.15
N MET A 141 11.96 7.74 16.41
CA MET A 141 11.21 6.62 16.99
C MET A 141 12.17 5.46 17.29
N LYS A 142 12.97 5.61 18.34
CA LYS A 142 13.97 4.62 18.80
C LYS A 142 13.53 3.80 20.01
N ASN A 143 12.39 4.14 20.60
CA ASN A 143 11.85 3.55 21.82
C ASN A 143 11.07 2.24 21.59
N LEU A 144 10.84 1.86 20.33
CA LEU A 144 10.22 0.61 19.94
C LEU A 144 11.27 -0.33 19.33
N PRO A 145 11.17 -1.65 19.49
CA PRO A 145 11.99 -2.61 18.75
C PRO A 145 11.58 -2.66 17.27
N PRO A 146 12.41 -3.21 16.37
CA PRO A 146 11.94 -3.57 15.03
C PRO A 146 10.77 -4.57 15.15
N THR A 147 9.82 -4.53 14.22
CA THR A 147 8.68 -5.46 14.25
C THR A 147 9.19 -6.90 14.26
N PRO A 148 8.77 -7.74 15.22
CA PRO A 148 9.11 -9.16 15.18
C PRO A 148 8.58 -9.81 13.90
N LEU A 149 9.36 -10.69 13.28
CA LEU A 149 8.93 -11.41 12.07
C LEU A 149 7.62 -12.19 12.32
N LYS A 150 7.51 -12.85 13.48
CA LYS A 150 6.31 -13.58 13.89
C LYS A 150 5.05 -12.71 13.91
N THR A 151 5.16 -11.43 14.26
CA THR A 151 4.03 -10.49 14.24
C THR A 151 3.55 -10.25 12.82
N LEU A 152 4.47 -10.09 11.86
CA LEU A 152 4.14 -9.90 10.45
C LEU A 152 3.57 -11.19 9.82
N GLU A 153 4.14 -12.34 10.15
CA GLU A 153 3.63 -13.65 9.74
C GLU A 153 2.20 -13.84 10.24
N ARG A 154 1.94 -13.53 11.52
CA ARG A 154 0.60 -13.60 12.10
C ARG A 154 -0.38 -12.63 11.43
N ALA A 155 0.05 -11.40 11.13
CA ALA A 155 -0.77 -10.44 10.41
C ALA A 155 -1.18 -10.96 9.02
N ARG A 156 -0.22 -11.56 8.31
CA ARG A 156 -0.46 -12.19 7.01
C ARG A 156 -1.42 -13.38 7.10
N GLU A 157 -1.27 -14.24 8.11
CA GLU A 157 -2.20 -15.35 8.34
C GLU A 157 -3.63 -14.85 8.52
N ILE A 158 -3.84 -13.85 9.39
CA ILE A 158 -5.15 -13.26 9.64
C ILE A 158 -5.77 -12.72 8.35
N ALA A 159 -4.98 -11.99 7.54
CA ALA A 159 -5.43 -11.44 6.27
C ALA A 159 -5.86 -12.53 5.27
N LEU A 160 -5.12 -13.64 5.20
CA LEU A 160 -5.48 -14.79 4.37
C LEU A 160 -6.72 -15.53 4.91
N GLU A 161 -6.84 -15.69 6.23
CA GLU A 161 -8.00 -16.30 6.91
C GLU A 161 -9.29 -15.54 6.63
N VAL A 162 -9.26 -14.20 6.58
CA VAL A 162 -10.45 -13.40 6.24
C VAL A 162 -10.78 -13.43 4.75
N GLY A 163 -9.89 -13.97 3.91
CA GLY A 163 -10.13 -14.20 2.48
C GLY A 163 -9.45 -13.23 1.53
N LEU A 164 -8.47 -12.43 1.96
CA LEU A 164 -7.64 -11.67 1.03
C LEU A 164 -6.72 -12.62 0.23
N HIS A 165 -6.54 -12.36 -1.05
CA HIS A 165 -5.79 -13.23 -1.95
C HIS A 165 -4.29 -12.91 -2.01
N TYR A 166 -3.95 -11.61 -2.00
CA TYR A 166 -2.59 -11.13 -2.24
C TYR A 166 -2.10 -10.36 -1.02
N VAL A 167 -1.43 -11.07 -0.11
CA VAL A 167 -0.91 -10.51 1.13
C VAL A 167 0.59 -10.74 1.23
N TYR A 168 1.32 -9.65 1.37
CA TYR A 168 2.78 -9.62 1.32
C TYR A 168 3.39 -9.16 2.64
N ILE A 169 4.62 -9.63 2.90
CA ILE A 169 5.46 -9.08 3.97
C ILE A 169 6.62 -8.32 3.32
N GLY A 170 6.69 -7.02 3.61
CA GLY A 170 7.70 -6.11 3.08
C GLY A 170 8.87 -5.89 4.05
N ASN A 171 9.95 -5.27 3.53
CA ASN A 171 11.16 -4.94 4.29
C ASN A 171 11.90 -6.16 4.90
N ILE A 172 11.74 -7.35 4.31
CA ILE A 172 12.46 -8.57 4.68
C ILE A 172 12.88 -9.32 3.40
N PRO A 173 13.95 -8.87 2.72
CA PRO A 173 14.40 -9.49 1.47
C PRO A 173 14.65 -10.99 1.62
N GLY A 174 14.14 -11.79 0.70
CA GLY A 174 14.25 -13.25 0.68
C GLY A 174 13.12 -13.97 1.42
N HIS A 175 12.22 -13.25 2.10
CA HIS A 175 11.12 -13.87 2.82
C HIS A 175 10.06 -14.43 1.85
N PRO A 176 9.59 -15.69 1.96
CA PRO A 176 8.67 -16.29 1.00
C PRO A 176 7.36 -15.51 0.78
N ALA A 177 6.91 -14.73 1.77
CA ALA A 177 5.72 -13.89 1.65
C ALA A 177 5.90 -12.64 0.78
N GLU A 178 7.11 -12.34 0.26
CA GLU A 178 7.27 -11.28 -0.76
C GLU A 178 6.89 -11.77 -2.17
N ASN A 179 6.75 -13.10 -2.35
CA ASN A 179 6.34 -13.70 -3.62
C ASN A 179 4.83 -13.61 -3.84
N THR A 180 4.42 -13.65 -5.11
CA THR A 180 3.00 -13.75 -5.49
C THR A 180 2.63 -15.21 -5.72
N TYR A 181 1.55 -15.66 -5.08
CA TYR A 181 1.02 -17.01 -5.21
C TYR A 181 -0.37 -16.97 -5.85
N CYS A 182 -0.70 -17.99 -6.64
CA CYS A 182 -2.05 -18.14 -7.18
C CYS A 182 -3.04 -18.38 -6.03
N PRO A 183 -4.12 -17.58 -5.89
CA PRO A 183 -5.07 -17.77 -4.80
C PRO A 183 -5.78 -19.13 -4.85
N ASN A 184 -5.93 -19.71 -6.05
CA ASN A 184 -6.58 -21.00 -6.26
C ASN A 184 -5.66 -22.19 -5.95
N CYS A 185 -4.53 -22.32 -6.67
CA CYS A 185 -3.67 -23.52 -6.59
C CYS A 185 -2.40 -23.35 -5.75
N LYS A 186 -2.18 -22.18 -5.16
CA LYS A 186 -1.03 -21.82 -4.32
C LYS A 186 0.35 -21.92 -4.98
N LYS A 187 0.43 -22.19 -6.29
CA LYS A 187 1.68 -22.14 -7.04
C LYS A 187 2.26 -20.73 -7.03
N THR A 188 3.58 -20.62 -6.91
CA THR A 188 4.31 -19.36 -7.05
C THR A 188 4.20 -18.85 -8.49
N LEU A 189 3.60 -17.66 -8.67
CA LEU A 189 3.45 -16.98 -9.96
C LEU A 189 4.60 -16.02 -10.22
N ILE A 190 4.96 -15.23 -9.22
CA ILE A 190 6.11 -14.31 -9.28
C ILE A 190 7.00 -14.60 -8.09
N ARG A 191 8.26 -14.95 -8.36
CA ARG A 191 9.30 -15.08 -7.34
C ARG A 191 10.20 -13.86 -7.37
N ARG A 192 10.42 -13.23 -6.23
CA ARG A 192 11.23 -12.02 -6.10
C ARG A 192 12.14 -12.07 -4.88
N ILE A 193 13.17 -11.23 -4.89
CA ILE A 193 14.00 -10.90 -3.72
C ILE A 193 14.13 -9.37 -3.70
N GLY A 194 13.48 -8.72 -2.74
CA GLY A 194 13.33 -7.27 -2.74
C GLY A 194 12.74 -6.76 -4.07
N TYR A 195 13.43 -5.85 -4.73
CA TYR A 195 12.98 -5.24 -6.00
C TYR A 195 13.29 -6.09 -7.24
N LYS A 196 13.99 -7.23 -7.11
CA LYS A 196 14.40 -8.06 -8.25
C LYS A 196 13.40 -9.20 -8.46
N ILE A 197 12.76 -9.23 -9.63
CA ILE A 197 11.99 -10.39 -10.10
C ILE A 197 12.97 -11.46 -10.58
N LEU A 198 12.89 -12.65 -10.00
CA LEU A 198 13.71 -13.81 -10.35
C LEU A 198 12.96 -14.77 -11.29
N GLU A 199 11.63 -14.75 -11.27
CA GLU A 199 10.78 -15.60 -12.09
C GLU A 199 9.40 -14.95 -12.22
N ASN A 200 8.82 -14.97 -13.44
CA ASN A 200 7.47 -14.49 -13.72
C ASN A 200 6.75 -15.52 -14.59
N LYS A 201 5.65 -16.10 -14.08
CA LYS A 201 4.80 -17.09 -14.75
C LYS A 201 3.44 -16.53 -15.16
N ILE A 202 3.25 -15.22 -15.06
CA ILE A 202 2.05 -14.55 -15.54
C ILE A 202 2.23 -14.34 -17.05
N VAL A 203 1.31 -14.90 -17.83
CA VAL A 203 1.25 -14.82 -19.30
C VAL A 203 0.43 -13.60 -19.69
#